data_AF-A0A2V6F3N4-F1
#
_entry.id   AF-A0A2V6F3N4-F1
#
_cell.length_a   1.000
_cell.length_b   1.000
_cell.length_c   1.000
_cell.angle_alpha   90.00
_cell.angle_beta   90.00
_cell.angle_gamma   90.00
#
_symmetry.space_group_name_H-M   'P 1'
#
loop_
_entity.id
_entity.type
_entity.pdbx_description
1 polymer ?
#
loop_
_entity_poly.entity_id
_entity_poly.type
_entity_poly.pdbx_seq_one_letter_code
_entity_poly.pdbx_strand_id
1 'polypeptide(L)'
;MRYCLLALLLAAVPDARAEQPLAASTIVLYNKNVPDSVALATFYAEQRGIARDHLVGLECSTEEEISREEYDATIANPLRDVFKKRQWWTLHETPEQKESVTASTIHFVAVIKGVPLKIRATAAYPGDVPGPGPIGNRNEASVDSELTVFPFFSRHISGEIPNPYFQNFRAISDLENATLLLVCRLDAPTAATVRGMIVDAIAAEKNGLWGRAYVDAAHNTGTGMGLGDQWLAESTEQLHKVGIPVIYEDTPAIFPEGYPMTDCALYYGWYAGGVAGPFTEPGFRFVPGAIAAHIHSFSASTLRDPNSNWVAPLVSKGAAASIGNVYEPYLQLTAHLDIFNDRLLHGFTFAESAYMSIRVLSWMSVMVGDPLYRPYASWLEIKSPRDSTKRPADEWKMYHEFTMKNIIRPVSEFRTLARQVASTSHNCPMMEDLALMEARDGHFAEAASHLQQARTCYAQRDDILRVALEEADAWLKQNNAKGALEIVRSVLRTAGDAPGAPLLRKMEQDLTASPASATPKR
;
A
#
# COMPACT_ATOMS: atom_id res chain seq x y z
N MET A 1 -2.84 69.76 -3.50
CA MET A 1 -2.68 68.58 -4.38
C MET A 1 -2.12 67.43 -3.54
N ARG A 2 -2.97 66.52 -3.07
CA ARG A 2 -2.58 65.24 -2.45
C ARG A 2 -3.81 64.33 -2.45
N TYR A 3 -3.86 63.46 -3.47
CA TYR A 3 -4.83 62.38 -3.60
C TYR A 3 -4.51 61.30 -2.57
N CYS A 4 -5.46 60.91 -1.72
CA CYS A 4 -5.37 59.66 -0.97
C CYS A 4 -6.08 58.59 -1.79
N LEU A 5 -5.30 57.69 -2.40
CA LEU A 5 -5.80 56.45 -2.99
C LEU A 5 -6.34 55.54 -1.88
N LEU A 6 -7.62 55.18 -1.98
CA LEU A 6 -8.21 54.08 -1.23
C LEU A 6 -7.86 52.78 -1.96
N ALA A 7 -6.95 51.98 -1.42
CA ALA A 7 -6.66 50.65 -1.94
C ALA A 7 -7.70 49.65 -1.39
N LEU A 8 -8.62 49.20 -2.26
CA LEU A 8 -9.49 48.07 -2.00
C LEU A 8 -8.67 46.77 -2.11
N LEU A 9 -8.31 46.20 -0.97
CA LEU A 9 -7.83 44.82 -0.88
C LEU A 9 -9.03 43.88 -1.11
N LEU A 10 -9.16 43.33 -2.32
CA LEU A 10 -9.95 42.13 -2.55
C LEU A 10 -9.25 40.97 -1.83
N ALA A 11 -9.80 40.57 -0.68
CA ALA A 11 -9.48 39.28 -0.09
C ALA A 11 -10.10 38.20 -0.98
N ALA A 12 -9.26 37.50 -1.75
CA ALA A 12 -9.65 36.24 -2.36
C ALA A 12 -9.92 35.23 -1.23
N VAL A 13 -11.19 34.95 -0.98
CA VAL A 13 -11.59 33.82 -0.13
C VAL A 13 -11.33 32.57 -0.95
N PRO A 14 -10.46 31.64 -0.52
CA PRO A 14 -10.37 30.35 -1.18
C PRO A 14 -11.74 29.68 -1.04
N ASP A 15 -12.32 29.32 -2.18
CA ASP A 15 -13.55 28.55 -2.28
C ASP A 15 -13.28 27.19 -1.64
N ALA A 16 -13.60 27.06 -0.35
CA ALA A 16 -13.64 25.78 0.33
C ALA A 16 -14.84 25.01 -0.26
N ARG A 17 -14.63 24.38 -1.42
CA ARG A 17 -15.56 23.39 -1.94
C ARG A 17 -15.71 22.34 -0.85
N ALA A 18 -16.89 22.28 -0.24
CA ALA A 18 -17.24 21.21 0.67
C ALA A 18 -17.02 19.89 -0.08
N GLU A 19 -16.14 19.04 0.46
CA GLU A 19 -15.89 17.72 -0.09
C GLU A 19 -17.22 17.00 -0.25
N GLN A 20 -17.55 16.54 -1.47
CA GLN A 20 -18.75 15.74 -1.65
C GLN A 20 -18.64 14.49 -0.77
N PRO A 21 -19.69 14.08 -0.05
CA PRO A 21 -19.62 12.88 0.77
C PRO A 21 -19.33 11.66 -0.12
N LEU A 22 -18.12 11.09 -0.02
CA LEU A 22 -17.72 9.92 -0.81
C LEU A 22 -18.70 8.74 -0.67
N ALA A 23 -19.36 8.62 0.48
CA ALA A 23 -20.40 7.63 0.73
C ALA A 23 -21.57 7.71 -0.27
N ALA A 24 -21.94 8.91 -0.71
CA ALA A 24 -23.03 9.13 -1.67
C ALA A 24 -22.66 8.72 -3.10
N SER A 25 -21.38 8.58 -3.43
CA SER A 25 -20.89 8.06 -4.71
C SER A 25 -20.37 6.62 -4.60
N THR A 26 -20.69 5.92 -3.50
CA THR A 26 -20.22 4.56 -3.21
C THR A 26 -21.38 3.56 -3.23
N ILE A 27 -21.17 2.39 -3.82
CA ILE A 27 -22.06 1.24 -3.68
C ILE A 27 -21.34 0.06 -3.00
N VAL A 28 -22.13 -0.82 -2.38
CA VAL A 28 -21.64 -2.04 -1.75
C VAL A 28 -22.21 -3.25 -2.48
N LEU A 29 -21.35 -4.03 -3.12
CA LEU A 29 -21.72 -5.22 -3.89
C LEU A 29 -21.49 -6.47 -3.05
N TYR A 30 -22.53 -7.29 -2.86
CA TYR A 30 -22.44 -8.49 -2.03
C TYR A 30 -23.13 -9.70 -2.64
N ASN A 31 -22.70 -10.90 -2.23
CA ASN A 31 -23.29 -12.15 -2.68
C ASN A 31 -24.38 -12.62 -1.69
N LYS A 32 -25.64 -12.64 -2.14
CA LYS A 32 -26.79 -13.09 -1.35
C LYS A 32 -26.70 -14.56 -0.92
N ASN A 33 -25.96 -15.38 -1.67
CA ASN A 33 -25.78 -16.79 -1.37
C ASN A 33 -24.80 -17.04 -0.20
N VAL A 34 -24.11 -15.99 0.28
CA VAL A 34 -23.11 -16.08 1.36
C VAL A 34 -23.56 -15.22 2.55
N PRO A 35 -24.02 -15.83 3.66
CA PRO A 35 -24.51 -15.08 4.83
C PRO A 35 -23.51 -14.06 5.38
N ASP A 36 -22.23 -14.41 5.45
CA ASP A 36 -21.16 -13.49 5.86
C ASP A 36 -21.05 -12.27 4.94
N SER A 37 -21.29 -12.43 3.64
CA SER A 37 -21.28 -11.33 2.67
C SER A 37 -22.38 -10.32 2.97
N VAL A 38 -23.59 -10.80 3.27
CA VAL A 38 -24.73 -9.94 3.65
C VAL A 38 -24.45 -9.19 4.94
N ALA A 39 -23.92 -9.87 5.95
CA ALA A 39 -23.61 -9.27 7.24
C ALA A 39 -22.47 -8.24 7.16
N LEU A 40 -21.44 -8.51 6.36
CA LEU A 40 -20.32 -7.59 6.12
C LEU A 40 -20.74 -6.38 5.28
N ALA A 41 -21.58 -6.56 4.27
CA ALA A 41 -22.11 -5.46 3.47
C ALA A 41 -22.90 -4.45 4.32
N THR A 42 -23.77 -4.98 5.18
CA THR A 42 -24.55 -4.17 6.12
C THR A 42 -23.63 -3.44 7.10
N PHE A 43 -22.68 -4.16 7.68
CA PHE A 43 -21.72 -3.58 8.62
C PHE A 43 -20.89 -2.46 7.98
N TYR A 44 -20.33 -2.68 6.79
CA TYR A 44 -19.52 -1.69 6.09
C TYR A 44 -20.35 -0.44 5.77
N ALA A 45 -21.56 -0.62 5.25
CA ALA A 45 -22.45 0.51 4.95
C ALA A 45 -22.80 1.33 6.19
N GLU A 46 -23.04 0.68 7.33
CA GLU A 46 -23.27 1.37 8.61
C GLU A 46 -22.04 2.16 9.09
N GLN A 47 -20.84 1.58 8.99
CA GLN A 47 -19.60 2.25 9.39
C GLN A 47 -19.28 3.47 8.53
N ARG A 48 -19.56 3.41 7.22
CA ARG A 48 -19.28 4.49 6.25
C ARG A 48 -20.46 5.44 6.00
N GLY A 49 -21.62 5.19 6.60
CA GLY A 49 -22.83 5.97 6.33
C GLY A 49 -23.34 5.85 4.89
N ILE A 50 -23.11 4.70 4.24
CA ILE A 50 -23.59 4.42 2.88
C ILE A 50 -25.08 4.07 2.95
N ALA A 51 -25.87 4.68 2.06
CA ALA A 51 -27.32 4.56 2.07
C ALA A 51 -27.80 3.12 1.74
N ARG A 52 -28.96 2.72 2.26
CA ARG A 52 -29.49 1.35 2.07
C ARG A 52 -29.75 1.00 0.60
N ASP A 53 -30.16 1.98 -0.18
CA ASP A 53 -30.36 1.87 -1.63
C ASP A 53 -29.04 1.88 -2.42
N HIS A 54 -27.88 1.97 -1.76
CA HIS A 54 -26.56 1.78 -2.35
C HIS A 54 -26.00 0.37 -2.10
N LEU A 55 -26.72 -0.47 -1.33
CA LEU A 55 -26.41 -1.90 -1.22
C LEU A 55 -27.01 -2.63 -2.42
N VAL A 56 -26.19 -3.42 -3.10
CA VAL A 56 -26.54 -4.21 -4.28
C VAL A 56 -26.22 -5.68 -4.00
N GLY A 57 -27.27 -6.48 -3.81
CA GLY A 57 -27.12 -7.92 -3.60
C GLY A 57 -27.30 -8.68 -4.90
N LEU A 58 -26.31 -9.48 -5.25
CA LEU A 58 -26.32 -10.37 -6.43
C LEU A 58 -26.45 -11.84 -6.00
N GLU A 59 -27.02 -12.66 -6.88
CA GLU A 59 -27.03 -14.11 -6.74
C GLU A 59 -25.97 -14.69 -7.67
N CYS A 60 -24.74 -14.80 -7.19
CA CYS A 60 -23.60 -15.29 -7.96
C CYS A 60 -22.93 -16.49 -7.28
N SER A 61 -22.02 -17.14 -8.02
CA SER A 61 -21.29 -18.32 -7.54
C SER A 61 -20.57 -18.05 -6.22
N THR A 62 -20.46 -19.09 -5.40
CA THR A 62 -19.62 -19.08 -4.19
C THR A 62 -18.18 -19.51 -4.48
N GLU A 63 -17.78 -19.74 -5.74
CA GLU A 63 -16.41 -20.05 -6.14
C GLU A 63 -15.57 -18.79 -6.45
N GLU A 64 -14.24 -18.85 -6.30
CA GLU A 64 -13.37 -17.70 -6.62
C GLU A 64 -13.24 -17.48 -8.12
N GLU A 65 -13.29 -18.55 -8.91
CA GLU A 65 -13.09 -18.50 -10.35
C GLU A 65 -14.34 -18.96 -11.09
N ILE A 66 -14.87 -18.06 -11.93
CA ILE A 66 -16.09 -18.25 -12.71
C ILE A 66 -15.81 -18.16 -14.22
N SER A 67 -16.73 -18.66 -15.06
CA SER A 67 -16.68 -18.44 -16.50
C SER A 67 -17.11 -17.03 -16.87
N ARG A 68 -16.78 -16.61 -18.10
CA ARG A 68 -17.21 -15.32 -18.64
C ARG A 68 -18.73 -15.22 -18.75
N GLU A 69 -19.39 -16.31 -19.13
CA GLU A 69 -20.85 -16.40 -19.23
C GLU A 69 -21.51 -16.29 -17.84
N GLU A 70 -20.93 -16.94 -16.83
CA GLU A 70 -21.39 -16.82 -15.43
C GLU A 70 -21.24 -15.38 -14.93
N TYR A 71 -20.11 -14.72 -15.21
CA TYR A 71 -19.89 -13.31 -14.89
C TYR A 71 -20.95 -12.41 -15.52
N ASP A 72 -21.18 -12.56 -16.83
CA ASP A 72 -22.17 -11.76 -17.54
C ASP A 72 -23.59 -11.98 -16.99
N ALA A 73 -23.99 -13.24 -16.80
CA ALA A 73 -25.35 -13.60 -16.41
C ALA A 73 -25.67 -13.22 -14.95
N THR A 74 -24.70 -13.37 -14.04
CA THR A 74 -24.96 -13.26 -12.59
C THR A 74 -24.41 -12.00 -11.95
N ILE A 75 -23.49 -11.29 -12.62
CA ILE A 75 -22.84 -10.08 -12.10
C ILE A 75 -23.06 -8.89 -13.02
N ALA A 76 -22.48 -8.88 -14.22
CA ALA A 76 -22.41 -7.68 -15.04
C ALA A 76 -23.80 -7.22 -15.53
N ASN A 77 -24.62 -8.12 -16.07
CA ASN A 77 -25.94 -7.74 -16.58
C ASN A 77 -26.93 -7.36 -15.47
N PRO A 78 -27.07 -8.13 -14.37
CA PRO A 78 -27.89 -7.70 -13.24
C PRO A 78 -27.45 -6.35 -12.65
N LEU A 79 -26.13 -6.09 -12.59
CA LEU A 79 -25.62 -4.81 -12.12
C LEU A 79 -25.97 -3.66 -13.08
N ARG A 80 -25.86 -3.87 -14.40
CA ARG A 80 -26.31 -2.89 -15.41
C ARG A 80 -27.78 -2.53 -15.21
N ASP A 81 -28.64 -3.54 -15.00
CA ASP A 81 -30.06 -3.31 -14.76
C ASP A 81 -30.31 -2.49 -13.49
N VAL A 82 -29.55 -2.74 -12.43
CA VAL A 82 -29.60 -1.94 -11.20
C VAL A 82 -29.18 -0.49 -11.44
N PHE A 83 -28.06 -0.25 -12.14
CA PHE A 83 -27.58 1.08 -12.45
C PHE A 83 -28.59 1.89 -13.28
N LYS A 84 -29.20 1.25 -14.29
CA LYS A 84 -30.28 1.85 -15.09
C LYS A 84 -31.51 2.17 -14.24
N LYS A 85 -31.99 1.19 -13.46
CA LYS A 85 -33.20 1.32 -12.63
C LYS A 85 -33.05 2.40 -11.55
N ARG A 86 -31.87 2.54 -10.96
CA ARG A 86 -31.56 3.54 -9.93
C ARG A 86 -31.10 4.88 -10.51
N GLN A 87 -31.05 4.99 -11.85
CA GLN A 87 -30.63 6.20 -12.57
C GLN A 87 -29.25 6.71 -12.15
N TRP A 88 -28.35 5.77 -11.84
CA TRP A 88 -26.97 6.12 -11.49
C TRP A 88 -26.13 6.48 -12.71
N TRP A 89 -26.55 6.06 -13.89
CA TRP A 89 -25.96 6.43 -15.17
C TRP A 89 -26.80 7.46 -15.93
N THR A 90 -26.09 8.38 -16.57
CA THR A 90 -26.60 9.14 -17.70
C THR A 90 -26.32 8.34 -18.97
N LEU A 91 -27.38 8.00 -19.71
CA LEU A 91 -27.30 7.24 -20.96
C LEU A 91 -27.50 8.17 -22.16
N HIS A 92 -26.76 7.89 -23.23
CA HIS A 92 -26.99 8.47 -24.55
C HIS A 92 -27.23 7.33 -25.54
N GLU A 93 -28.25 7.47 -26.40
CA GLU A 93 -28.48 6.54 -27.50
C GLU A 93 -27.69 7.03 -28.72
N THR A 94 -26.79 6.19 -29.26
CA THR A 94 -26.16 6.51 -30.54
C THR A 94 -27.15 6.29 -31.69
N PRO A 95 -26.93 6.90 -32.88
CA PRO A 95 -27.76 6.68 -34.07
C PRO A 95 -27.92 5.20 -34.46
N GLU A 96 -26.99 4.34 -34.05
CA GLU A 96 -26.99 2.88 -34.24
C GLU A 96 -27.72 2.11 -33.13
N GLN A 97 -28.49 2.79 -32.27
CA GLN A 97 -29.19 2.20 -31.11
C GLN A 97 -28.27 1.49 -30.12
N LYS A 98 -27.00 1.87 -30.06
CA LYS A 98 -26.09 1.41 -29.00
C LYS A 98 -26.20 2.36 -27.82
N GLU A 99 -26.50 1.81 -26.65
CA GLU A 99 -26.47 2.57 -25.40
C GLU A 99 -25.01 2.89 -25.05
N SER A 100 -24.72 4.15 -24.75
CA SER A 100 -23.44 4.55 -24.16
C SER A 100 -23.67 5.29 -22.83
N VAL A 101 -22.82 4.99 -21.85
CA VAL A 101 -22.82 5.70 -20.56
C VAL A 101 -21.93 6.92 -20.71
N THR A 102 -22.49 8.10 -20.46
CA THR A 102 -21.78 9.37 -20.59
C THR A 102 -21.39 9.98 -19.26
N ALA A 103 -22.06 9.61 -18.16
CA ALA A 103 -21.67 10.01 -16.81
C ALA A 103 -22.20 9.00 -15.77
N SER A 104 -21.56 8.94 -14.61
CA SER A 104 -22.00 8.15 -13.46
C SER A 104 -22.06 9.02 -12.21
N THR A 105 -23.03 8.77 -11.35
CA THR A 105 -23.07 9.35 -9.97
C THR A 105 -22.35 8.47 -8.95
N ILE A 106 -22.10 7.21 -9.31
CA ILE A 106 -21.33 6.25 -8.53
C ILE A 106 -19.91 6.18 -9.09
N HIS A 107 -18.92 6.27 -8.22
CA HIS A 107 -17.50 6.21 -8.57
C HIS A 107 -16.73 5.18 -7.77
N PHE A 108 -17.24 4.75 -6.61
CA PHE A 108 -16.59 3.76 -5.76
C PHE A 108 -17.46 2.51 -5.61
N VAL A 109 -16.83 1.34 -5.66
CA VAL A 109 -17.49 0.06 -5.44
C VAL A 109 -16.72 -0.72 -4.38
N ALA A 110 -17.39 -1.05 -3.28
CA ALA A 110 -16.90 -1.98 -2.29
C ALA A 110 -17.48 -3.38 -2.56
N VAL A 111 -16.68 -4.27 -3.12
CA VAL A 111 -17.04 -5.68 -3.33
C VAL A 111 -16.79 -6.45 -2.04
N ILE A 112 -17.81 -7.13 -1.51
CA ILE A 112 -17.72 -7.83 -0.24
C ILE A 112 -17.33 -9.30 -0.45
N LYS A 113 -16.52 -9.85 0.46
CA LYS A 113 -16.23 -11.29 0.60
C LYS A 113 -17.39 -12.17 0.17
N GLY A 114 -17.11 -13.12 -0.71
CA GLY A 114 -18.11 -14.06 -1.26
C GLY A 114 -18.57 -13.75 -2.67
N VAL A 115 -18.28 -12.56 -3.21
CA VAL A 115 -18.36 -12.30 -4.66
C VAL A 115 -17.12 -12.94 -5.33
N PRO A 116 -17.27 -13.62 -6.48
CA PRO A 116 -16.15 -14.22 -7.22
C PRO A 116 -14.97 -13.27 -7.43
N LEU A 117 -13.76 -13.82 -7.45
CA LEU A 117 -12.50 -13.08 -7.54
C LEU A 117 -12.06 -12.85 -8.98
N LYS A 118 -12.17 -13.89 -9.82
CA LYS A 118 -11.56 -13.89 -11.15
C LYS A 118 -12.37 -14.66 -12.17
N ILE A 119 -12.12 -14.35 -13.43
CA ILE A 119 -12.78 -14.93 -14.59
C ILE A 119 -11.74 -15.78 -15.31
N ARG A 120 -12.06 -17.05 -15.58
CA ARG A 120 -11.17 -17.95 -16.33
C ARG A 120 -11.17 -17.63 -17.82
N ALA A 121 -10.07 -17.96 -18.49
CA ALA A 121 -9.95 -17.80 -19.93
C ALA A 121 -10.99 -18.65 -20.66
N THR A 122 -11.44 -18.17 -21.83
CA THR A 122 -12.33 -18.90 -22.73
C THR A 122 -11.78 -18.94 -24.14
N ALA A 123 -11.95 -20.07 -24.84
CA ALA A 123 -11.45 -20.23 -26.20
C ALA A 123 -12.23 -19.42 -27.24
N ALA A 124 -13.51 -19.15 -26.98
CA ALA A 124 -14.37 -18.38 -27.87
C ALA A 124 -15.41 -17.61 -27.07
N TYR A 125 -15.58 -16.34 -27.38
CA TYR A 125 -16.63 -15.49 -26.82
C TYR A 125 -17.26 -14.64 -27.94
N PRO A 126 -18.60 -14.60 -28.08
CA PRO A 126 -19.25 -13.85 -29.14
C PRO A 126 -18.94 -12.35 -29.11
N GLY A 127 -18.34 -11.85 -30.21
CA GLY A 127 -17.95 -10.44 -30.35
C GLY A 127 -16.52 -10.14 -29.88
N ASP A 128 -15.81 -11.13 -29.35
CA ASP A 128 -14.40 -10.98 -29.02
C ASP A 128 -13.51 -11.08 -30.28
N VAL A 129 -12.40 -10.34 -30.25
CA VAL A 129 -11.44 -10.28 -31.36
C VAL A 129 -10.04 -10.29 -30.76
N PRO A 130 -9.44 -11.47 -30.54
CA PRO A 130 -8.10 -11.58 -29.97
C PRO A 130 -7.06 -10.81 -30.77
N GLY A 131 -6.28 -9.97 -30.08
CA GLY A 131 -5.13 -9.26 -30.61
C GLY A 131 -3.85 -10.12 -30.64
N PRO A 132 -2.78 -9.62 -31.26
CA PRO A 132 -1.50 -10.34 -31.33
C PRO A 132 -0.70 -10.24 -30.02
N GLY A 133 0.33 -11.08 -29.92
CA GLY A 133 1.32 -10.98 -28.86
C GLY A 133 0.89 -11.62 -27.54
N PRO A 134 1.70 -11.48 -26.48
CA PRO A 134 1.51 -12.16 -25.22
C PRO A 134 0.37 -11.57 -24.36
N ILE A 135 -0.11 -10.37 -24.69
CA ILE A 135 -1.14 -9.65 -23.95
C ILE A 135 -2.47 -9.68 -24.72
N GLY A 136 -2.45 -9.31 -26.00
CA GLY A 136 -3.67 -9.10 -26.79
C GLY A 136 -4.56 -10.33 -27.00
N ASN A 137 -4.06 -11.55 -26.73
CA ASN A 137 -4.83 -12.79 -26.87
C ASN A 137 -5.30 -13.39 -25.53
N ARG A 138 -5.05 -12.73 -24.40
CA ARG A 138 -5.47 -13.17 -23.06
C ARG A 138 -6.83 -12.57 -22.74
N ASN A 139 -7.73 -13.35 -22.15
CA ASN A 139 -9.10 -12.91 -21.83
C ASN A 139 -9.61 -13.34 -20.44
N GLU A 140 -8.75 -13.99 -19.66
CA GLU A 140 -8.90 -14.07 -18.22
C GLU A 140 -8.64 -12.70 -17.58
N ALA A 141 -9.33 -12.41 -16.48
CA ALA A 141 -9.22 -11.12 -15.79
C ALA A 141 -9.67 -11.25 -14.34
N SER A 142 -9.40 -10.25 -13.50
CA SER A 142 -10.09 -10.10 -12.22
C SER A 142 -11.53 -9.64 -12.44
N VAL A 143 -12.45 -10.09 -11.59
CA VAL A 143 -13.84 -9.59 -11.59
C VAL A 143 -13.86 -8.09 -11.33
N ASP A 144 -12.98 -7.59 -10.47
CA ASP A 144 -12.90 -6.18 -10.06
C ASP A 144 -12.49 -5.27 -11.21
N SER A 145 -11.50 -5.68 -12.01
CA SER A 145 -11.05 -4.92 -13.17
C SER A 145 -12.11 -4.89 -14.28
N GLU A 146 -12.88 -5.97 -14.41
CA GLU A 146 -14.01 -6.06 -15.35
C GLU A 146 -15.21 -5.22 -14.91
N LEU A 147 -15.48 -5.17 -13.60
CA LEU A 147 -16.48 -4.27 -13.01
C LEU A 147 -16.10 -2.79 -13.18
N THR A 148 -14.82 -2.47 -13.34
CA THR A 148 -14.36 -1.11 -13.60
C THR A 148 -14.80 -0.61 -14.98
N VAL A 149 -14.80 -1.50 -15.98
CA VAL A 149 -15.04 -1.19 -17.40
C VAL A 149 -16.40 -1.67 -17.92
N PHE A 150 -17.21 -2.31 -17.08
CA PHE A 150 -18.56 -2.75 -17.45
C PHE A 150 -19.50 -1.66 -18.00
N PRO A 151 -19.33 -0.32 -17.75
CA PRO A 151 -20.15 0.72 -18.38
C PRO A 151 -19.89 0.87 -19.89
N PHE A 152 -18.84 0.24 -20.44
CA PHE A 152 -18.48 0.38 -21.86
C PHE A 152 -19.27 -0.54 -22.80
N PHE A 153 -20.02 -1.52 -22.27
CA PHE A 153 -20.79 -2.50 -23.05
C PHE A 153 -19.99 -3.25 -24.13
N SER A 154 -18.66 -3.27 -24.00
CA SER A 154 -17.78 -3.95 -24.95
C SER A 154 -17.97 -5.46 -24.87
N ARG A 155 -17.95 -6.12 -26.03
CA ARG A 155 -17.86 -7.59 -26.17
C ARG A 155 -16.44 -8.05 -26.51
N HIS A 156 -15.52 -7.11 -26.73
CA HIS A 156 -14.10 -7.38 -26.85
C HIS A 156 -13.52 -7.52 -25.44
N ILE A 157 -13.11 -8.75 -25.11
CA ILE A 157 -12.65 -9.16 -23.78
C ILE A 157 -11.18 -9.61 -23.81
N SER A 158 -10.60 -9.80 -25.00
CA SER A 158 -9.19 -10.12 -25.15
C SER A 158 -8.33 -8.87 -25.09
N GLY A 159 -7.23 -8.94 -24.35
CA GLY A 159 -6.31 -7.85 -24.13
C GLY A 159 -6.74 -6.88 -23.04
N GLU A 160 -5.91 -5.88 -22.84
CA GLU A 160 -6.01 -4.89 -21.79
C GLU A 160 -6.63 -3.58 -22.31
N ILE A 161 -7.31 -2.85 -21.42
CA ILE A 161 -7.86 -1.53 -21.74
C ILE A 161 -6.97 -0.47 -21.08
N PRO A 162 -6.44 0.53 -21.80
CA PRO A 162 -5.69 1.62 -21.20
C PRO A 162 -6.51 2.34 -20.12
N ASN A 163 -5.93 2.54 -18.95
CA ASN A 163 -6.58 3.22 -17.85
C ASN A 163 -6.49 4.75 -18.04
N PRO A 164 -7.60 5.48 -18.27
CA PRO A 164 -7.58 6.94 -18.41
C PRO A 164 -7.23 7.66 -17.10
N TYR A 165 -7.25 6.97 -15.96
CA TYR A 165 -6.95 7.52 -14.65
C TYR A 165 -5.49 7.31 -14.21
N PHE A 166 -4.70 6.54 -14.97
CA PHE A 166 -3.29 6.34 -14.69
C PHE A 166 -2.54 7.67 -14.64
N GLN A 167 -1.65 7.84 -13.65
CA GLN A 167 -0.86 9.05 -13.39
C GLN A 167 -1.65 10.33 -13.13
N ASN A 168 -2.97 10.26 -12.99
CA ASN A 168 -3.77 11.44 -12.67
C ASN A 168 -3.38 12.02 -11.30
N PHE A 169 -3.83 13.24 -11.02
CA PHE A 169 -3.62 13.93 -9.74
C PHE A 169 -4.87 14.74 -9.37
N ARG A 170 -6.04 14.21 -9.70
CA ARG A 170 -7.35 14.81 -9.39
C ARG A 170 -8.23 13.73 -8.80
N ALA A 171 -9.03 14.09 -7.81
CA ALA A 171 -10.03 13.17 -7.28
C ALA A 171 -10.97 12.74 -8.41
N ILE A 172 -11.51 11.53 -8.35
CA ILE A 172 -12.40 11.02 -9.41
C ILE A 172 -13.65 11.90 -9.56
N SER A 173 -14.13 12.47 -8.45
CA SER A 173 -15.23 13.43 -8.41
C SER A 173 -14.94 14.77 -9.09
N ASP A 174 -13.66 15.11 -9.28
CA ASP A 174 -13.27 16.31 -10.00
C ASP A 174 -13.22 16.09 -11.51
N LEU A 175 -13.23 14.84 -11.98
CA LEU A 175 -13.21 14.54 -13.41
C LEU A 175 -14.60 14.74 -14.01
N GLU A 176 -14.67 15.55 -15.06
CA GLU A 176 -15.93 15.79 -15.76
C GLU A 176 -16.46 14.50 -16.38
N ASN A 177 -17.74 14.21 -16.13
CA ASN A 177 -18.44 13.08 -16.74
C ASN A 177 -17.75 11.72 -16.51
N ALA A 178 -17.08 11.55 -15.37
CA ALA A 178 -16.41 10.31 -15.02
C ALA A 178 -17.40 9.12 -15.02
N THR A 179 -17.06 8.08 -15.78
CA THR A 179 -17.83 6.83 -15.87
C THR A 179 -17.12 5.65 -15.21
N LEU A 180 -15.83 5.82 -14.91
CA LEU A 180 -14.99 4.82 -14.28
C LEU A 180 -15.49 4.49 -12.87
N LEU A 181 -15.55 3.20 -12.56
CA LEU A 181 -15.80 2.71 -11.21
C LEU A 181 -14.49 2.26 -10.57
N LEU A 182 -14.09 2.89 -9.49
CA LEU A 182 -12.94 2.48 -8.70
C LEU A 182 -13.37 1.33 -7.77
N VAL A 183 -13.10 0.11 -8.22
CA VAL A 183 -13.52 -1.12 -7.52
C VAL A 183 -12.42 -1.58 -6.56
N CYS A 184 -12.78 -1.72 -5.29
CA CYS A 184 -11.95 -2.40 -4.29
C CYS A 184 -12.78 -3.48 -3.61
N ARG A 185 -12.12 -4.52 -3.09
CA ARG A 185 -12.80 -5.59 -2.35
C ARG A 185 -12.41 -5.62 -0.88
N LEU A 186 -13.43 -5.76 -0.05
CA LEU A 186 -13.34 -6.07 1.37
C LEU A 186 -13.43 -7.59 1.50
N ASP A 187 -12.31 -8.26 1.25
CA ASP A 187 -12.20 -9.72 1.22
C ASP A 187 -10.91 -10.22 1.87
N ALA A 188 -11.00 -11.38 2.50
CA ALA A 188 -9.92 -12.03 3.24
C ALA A 188 -10.36 -13.47 3.55
N PRO A 189 -9.45 -14.36 4.02
CA PRO A 189 -9.82 -15.74 4.35
C PRO A 189 -11.01 -15.85 5.31
N THR A 190 -11.09 -14.95 6.30
CA THR A 190 -12.17 -14.93 7.31
C THR A 190 -12.95 -13.62 7.33
N ALA A 191 -14.24 -13.67 7.68
CA ALA A 191 -15.05 -12.47 7.87
C ALA A 191 -14.54 -11.58 9.02
N ALA A 192 -13.91 -12.17 10.05
CA ALA A 192 -13.29 -11.41 11.14
C ALA A 192 -12.15 -10.52 10.63
N THR A 193 -11.30 -11.04 9.73
CA THR A 193 -10.24 -10.26 9.08
C THR A 193 -10.82 -9.09 8.27
N VAL A 194 -11.92 -9.30 7.53
CA VAL A 194 -12.61 -8.22 6.79
C VAL A 194 -13.16 -7.15 7.74
N ARG A 195 -13.72 -7.54 8.90
CA ARG A 195 -14.16 -6.57 9.91
C ARG A 195 -12.99 -5.75 10.47
N GLY A 196 -11.87 -6.41 10.78
CA GLY A 196 -10.64 -5.76 11.22
C GLY A 196 -10.16 -4.73 10.19
N MET A 197 -10.04 -5.15 8.92
CA MET A 197 -9.68 -4.30 7.79
C MET A 197 -10.50 -2.99 7.73
N ILE A 198 -11.82 -3.07 7.87
CA ILE A 198 -12.72 -1.89 7.86
C ILE A 198 -12.50 -1.01 9.10
N VAL A 199 -12.47 -1.61 10.29
CA VAL A 199 -12.34 -0.88 11.55
C VAL A 199 -11.00 -0.18 11.63
N ASP A 200 -9.94 -0.87 11.23
CA ASP A 200 -8.56 -0.38 11.29
C ASP A 200 -8.34 0.76 10.28
N ALA A 201 -8.90 0.66 9.07
CA ALA A 201 -8.89 1.76 8.09
C ALA A 201 -9.57 3.02 8.63
N ILE A 202 -10.79 2.91 9.16
CA ILE A 202 -11.53 4.05 9.73
C ILE A 202 -10.81 4.65 10.95
N ALA A 203 -10.23 3.80 11.80
CA ALA A 203 -9.46 4.24 12.95
C ALA A 203 -8.20 5.01 12.53
N ALA A 204 -7.49 4.55 11.51
CA ALA A 204 -6.30 5.19 10.99
C ALA A 204 -6.60 6.52 10.28
N GLU A 205 -7.72 6.66 9.57
CA GLU A 205 -8.10 7.97 8.98
C GLU A 205 -8.28 9.04 10.06
N LYS A 206 -8.93 8.68 11.16
CA LYS A 206 -9.21 9.60 12.26
C LYS A 206 -7.94 10.04 12.99
N ASN A 207 -6.96 9.16 13.12
CA ASN A 207 -5.78 9.38 13.98
C ASN A 207 -4.49 9.63 13.19
N GLY A 208 -4.49 9.34 11.88
CA GLY A 208 -3.32 9.19 11.02
C GLY A 208 -2.75 7.77 11.09
N LEU A 209 -2.22 7.29 9.96
CA LEU A 209 -1.41 6.07 9.90
C LEU A 209 0.04 6.39 10.32
N TRP A 210 0.45 5.92 11.48
CA TRP A 210 1.80 6.18 12.04
C TRP A 210 2.59 4.88 12.22
N GLY A 211 3.89 4.94 11.95
CA GLY A 211 4.81 3.81 12.07
C GLY A 211 5.97 3.92 11.07
N ARG A 212 6.67 2.80 10.87
CA ARG A 212 7.78 2.66 9.91
C ARG A 212 7.30 2.07 8.59
N ALA A 213 8.03 2.40 7.53
CA ALA A 213 7.95 1.71 6.27
C ALA A 213 9.09 0.67 6.15
N TYR A 214 8.76 -0.49 5.61
CA TYR A 214 9.72 -1.53 5.25
C TYR A 214 9.67 -1.71 3.74
N VAL A 215 10.81 -1.53 3.09
CA VAL A 215 10.96 -1.65 1.65
C VAL A 215 11.94 -2.78 1.37
N ASP A 216 11.50 -3.77 0.62
CA ASP A 216 12.18 -5.05 0.37
C ASP A 216 12.42 -5.17 -1.15
N ALA A 217 13.54 -4.60 -1.63
CA ALA A 217 13.92 -4.67 -3.03
C ALA A 217 14.54 -6.02 -3.36
N ALA A 218 14.67 -6.36 -4.66
CA ALA A 218 15.43 -7.53 -5.09
C ALA A 218 16.70 -7.17 -5.86
N HIS A 219 17.07 -5.89 -5.88
CA HIS A 219 18.34 -5.41 -6.42
C HIS A 219 18.53 -5.72 -7.92
N ASN A 220 17.46 -5.61 -8.72
CA ASN A 220 17.56 -5.78 -10.17
C ASN A 220 18.03 -4.50 -10.83
N THR A 221 19.12 -4.59 -11.60
CA THR A 221 19.71 -3.46 -12.33
C THR A 221 19.44 -3.52 -13.85
N GLY A 222 18.72 -4.54 -14.32
CA GLY A 222 18.43 -4.76 -15.74
C GLY A 222 17.18 -4.03 -16.25
N THR A 223 17.12 -3.77 -17.56
CA THR A 223 16.07 -2.97 -18.24
C THR A 223 14.65 -3.54 -18.21
N GLY A 224 14.44 -4.74 -17.67
CA GLY A 224 13.13 -5.36 -17.46
C GLY A 224 12.70 -5.30 -16.01
N MET A 225 13.30 -6.15 -15.17
CA MET A 225 12.94 -6.28 -13.75
C MET A 225 13.33 -5.07 -12.89
N GLY A 226 14.34 -4.27 -13.31
CA GLY A 226 14.77 -3.09 -12.55
C GLY A 226 13.74 -1.98 -12.46
N LEU A 227 12.66 -2.05 -13.24
CA LEU A 227 11.53 -1.12 -13.11
C LEU A 227 10.84 -1.24 -11.74
N GLY A 228 10.70 -2.46 -11.20
CA GLY A 228 10.12 -2.69 -9.88
C GLY A 228 10.98 -2.09 -8.77
N ASP A 229 12.29 -2.37 -8.81
CA ASP A 229 13.25 -1.78 -7.86
C ASP A 229 13.31 -0.25 -7.97
N GLN A 230 13.16 0.32 -9.17
CA GLN A 230 13.04 1.78 -9.34
C GLN A 230 11.85 2.36 -8.59
N TRP A 231 10.68 1.71 -8.64
CA TRP A 231 9.50 2.18 -7.90
C TRP A 231 9.72 2.13 -6.39
N LEU A 232 10.32 1.04 -5.89
CA LEU A 232 10.62 0.88 -4.46
C LEU A 232 11.63 1.92 -3.95
N ALA A 233 12.65 2.22 -4.74
CA ALA A 233 13.63 3.26 -4.43
C ALA A 233 12.97 4.66 -4.36
N GLU A 234 12.13 5.01 -5.34
CA GLU A 234 11.39 6.28 -5.34
C GLU A 234 10.41 6.38 -4.16
N SER A 235 9.69 5.29 -3.82
CA SER A 235 8.85 5.25 -2.61
C SER A 235 9.65 5.58 -1.34
N THR A 236 10.88 5.05 -1.22
CA THR A 236 11.77 5.35 -0.08
C THR A 236 12.07 6.85 0.01
N GLU A 237 12.38 7.50 -1.12
CA GLU A 237 12.61 8.95 -1.14
C GLU A 237 11.36 9.76 -0.78
N GLN A 238 10.20 9.38 -1.29
CA GLN A 238 8.93 10.03 -0.98
C GLN A 238 8.60 9.97 0.52
N LEU A 239 8.83 8.82 1.15
CA LEU A 239 8.60 8.60 2.58
C LEU A 239 9.54 9.45 3.44
N HIS A 240 10.81 9.53 3.07
CA HIS A 240 11.78 10.41 3.74
C HIS A 240 11.42 11.89 3.60
N LYS A 241 10.87 12.33 2.46
CA LYS A 241 10.42 13.73 2.25
C LYS A 241 9.30 14.15 3.20
N VAL A 242 8.57 13.20 3.77
CA VAL A 242 7.50 13.46 4.76
C VAL A 242 7.84 12.97 6.17
N GLY A 243 9.07 12.52 6.42
CA GLY A 243 9.50 12.12 7.77
C GLY A 243 8.89 10.80 8.26
N ILE A 244 8.64 9.84 7.36
CA ILE A 244 8.36 8.46 7.71
C ILE A 244 9.69 7.69 7.73
N PRO A 245 10.06 7.05 8.86
CA PRO A 245 11.23 6.18 8.92
C PRO A 245 11.15 5.01 7.94
N VAL A 246 12.25 4.71 7.26
CA VAL A 246 12.33 3.61 6.29
C VAL A 246 13.45 2.65 6.63
N ILE A 247 13.13 1.36 6.65
CA ILE A 247 14.11 0.28 6.61
C ILE A 247 14.09 -0.29 5.20
N TYR A 248 15.19 -0.13 4.48
CA TYR A 248 15.32 -0.49 3.07
C TYR A 248 16.33 -1.63 2.91
N GLU A 249 15.85 -2.81 2.58
CA GLU A 249 16.66 -3.96 2.16
C GLU A 249 16.85 -3.89 0.65
N ASP A 250 18.05 -3.46 0.22
CA ASP A 250 18.44 -3.33 -1.20
C ASP A 250 19.53 -4.33 -1.56
N THR A 251 19.28 -5.59 -1.22
CA THR A 251 20.09 -6.72 -1.67
C THR A 251 19.20 -7.76 -2.33
N PRO A 252 19.77 -8.77 -3.02
CA PRO A 252 18.97 -9.89 -3.53
C PRO A 252 18.30 -10.74 -2.43
N ALA A 253 18.61 -10.52 -1.15
CA ALA A 253 17.98 -11.19 -0.03
C ALA A 253 16.70 -10.46 0.37
N ILE A 254 15.68 -11.21 0.78
CA ILE A 254 14.50 -10.64 1.44
C ILE A 254 14.74 -10.45 2.93
N PHE A 255 13.89 -9.66 3.59
CA PHE A 255 13.85 -9.64 5.06
C PHE A 255 13.78 -11.08 5.62
N PRO A 256 14.71 -11.49 6.50
CA PRO A 256 14.78 -12.88 6.92
C PRO A 256 13.63 -13.25 7.88
N GLU A 257 13.36 -14.54 8.00
CA GLU A 257 12.45 -15.07 9.03
C GLU A 257 12.90 -14.61 10.43
N GLY A 258 11.94 -14.24 11.27
CA GLY A 258 12.21 -13.66 12.58
C GLY A 258 12.84 -12.26 12.57
N TYR A 259 12.96 -11.58 11.42
CA TYR A 259 13.40 -10.18 11.42
C TYR A 259 12.43 -9.34 12.28
N PRO A 260 12.90 -8.55 13.27
CA PRO A 260 12.00 -7.87 14.21
C PRO A 260 11.32 -6.65 13.57
N MET A 261 10.35 -6.89 12.68
CA MET A 261 9.59 -5.88 11.96
C MET A 261 8.54 -5.24 12.87
N THR A 262 8.96 -4.24 13.65
CA THR A 262 8.13 -3.48 14.60
C THR A 262 7.48 -2.26 13.96
N ASP A 263 6.26 -1.94 14.41
CA ASP A 263 5.48 -0.76 13.99
C ASP A 263 5.36 -0.61 12.47
N CYS A 264 5.20 -1.72 11.74
CA CYS A 264 5.09 -1.70 10.28
C CYS A 264 3.75 -1.09 9.85
N ALA A 265 3.81 0.16 9.39
CA ALA A 265 2.71 0.92 8.81
C ALA A 265 2.64 0.74 7.29
N LEU A 266 3.80 0.63 6.63
CA LEU A 266 3.91 0.37 5.21
C LEU A 266 4.86 -0.79 4.94
N TYR A 267 4.48 -1.66 4.02
CA TYR A 267 5.38 -2.66 3.44
C TYR A 267 5.29 -2.66 1.92
N TYR A 268 6.43 -2.54 1.25
CA TYR A 268 6.54 -2.66 -0.21
C TYR A 268 7.66 -3.64 -0.55
N GLY A 269 7.35 -4.73 -1.25
CA GLY A 269 8.34 -5.79 -1.53
C GLY A 269 8.42 -6.27 -2.97
N TRP A 270 9.53 -6.92 -3.30
CA TRP A 270 9.92 -7.48 -4.61
C TRP A 270 11.01 -8.55 -4.40
N TYR A 271 11.15 -9.67 -5.13
CA TYR A 271 10.18 -10.50 -5.83
C TYR A 271 10.35 -11.93 -5.26
N ALA A 272 9.47 -12.32 -4.34
CA ALA A 272 9.41 -13.68 -3.80
C ALA A 272 8.08 -14.35 -4.18
N GLY A 273 8.12 -15.64 -4.51
CA GLY A 273 6.96 -16.35 -5.08
C GLY A 273 5.78 -16.54 -4.12
N GLY A 274 6.07 -16.56 -2.82
CA GLY A 274 5.07 -16.65 -1.76
C GLY A 274 5.55 -15.93 -0.51
N VAL A 275 4.62 -15.75 0.43
CA VAL A 275 4.85 -15.08 1.70
C VAL A 275 6.10 -15.63 2.39
N ALA A 276 6.96 -14.72 2.83
CA ALA A 276 8.26 -15.04 3.40
C ALA A 276 8.64 -14.00 4.46
N GLY A 277 9.80 -14.17 5.08
CA GLY A 277 10.33 -13.23 6.06
C GLY A 277 9.46 -13.15 7.32
N PRO A 278 9.30 -11.96 7.93
CA PRO A 278 8.52 -11.77 9.16
C PRO A 278 7.06 -12.20 9.06
N PHE A 279 6.51 -12.26 7.84
CA PHE A 279 5.12 -12.60 7.61
C PHE A 279 4.82 -14.09 7.80
N THR A 280 5.82 -14.96 7.87
CA THR A 280 5.62 -16.38 8.21
C THR A 280 5.44 -16.58 9.72
N GLU A 281 5.90 -15.64 10.55
CA GLU A 281 5.84 -15.73 12.01
C GLU A 281 4.40 -15.64 12.53
N PRO A 282 3.90 -16.62 13.29
CA PRO A 282 2.52 -16.62 13.79
C PRO A 282 2.15 -15.36 14.59
N GLY A 283 3.13 -14.80 15.32
CA GLY A 283 2.95 -13.63 16.19
C GLY A 283 3.03 -12.27 15.49
N PHE A 284 3.50 -12.21 14.24
CA PHE A 284 3.62 -10.94 13.52
C PHE A 284 2.26 -10.27 13.30
N ARG A 285 2.21 -8.95 13.50
CA ARG A 285 1.05 -8.10 13.21
C ARG A 285 1.52 -6.76 12.67
N PHE A 286 0.84 -6.28 11.63
CA PHE A 286 0.95 -4.89 11.21
C PHE A 286 0.28 -3.95 12.23
N VAL A 287 0.61 -2.65 12.17
CA VAL A 287 -0.15 -1.64 12.92
C VAL A 287 -1.56 -1.47 12.32
N PRO A 288 -2.57 -1.10 13.12
CA PRO A 288 -3.91 -0.81 12.60
C PRO A 288 -3.87 0.24 11.48
N GLY A 289 -4.45 -0.09 10.33
CA GLY A 289 -4.49 0.76 9.14
C GLY A 289 -3.33 0.55 8.17
N ALA A 290 -2.40 -0.36 8.46
CA ALA A 290 -1.25 -0.57 7.61
C ALA A 290 -1.61 -0.96 6.18
N ILE A 291 -0.74 -0.57 5.24
CA ILE A 291 -0.85 -0.89 3.83
C ILE A 291 0.37 -1.72 3.44
N ALA A 292 0.13 -2.89 2.85
CA ALA A 292 1.20 -3.80 2.49
C ALA A 292 1.01 -4.34 1.08
N ALA A 293 2.04 -4.24 0.23
CA ALA A 293 2.03 -4.76 -1.12
C ALA A 293 3.35 -5.49 -1.41
N HIS A 294 3.27 -6.58 -2.15
CA HIS A 294 4.43 -7.27 -2.67
C HIS A 294 4.22 -7.50 -4.15
N ILE A 295 5.17 -7.04 -4.95
CA ILE A 295 5.04 -7.16 -6.39
C ILE A 295 5.39 -8.58 -6.79
N HIS A 296 4.35 -9.33 -7.12
CA HIS A 296 4.43 -10.69 -7.62
C HIS A 296 3.25 -10.95 -8.55
N SER A 297 3.46 -11.71 -9.62
CA SER A 297 2.46 -11.94 -10.67
C SER A 297 1.18 -12.61 -10.16
N PHE A 298 1.28 -13.45 -9.14
CA PHE A 298 0.14 -14.19 -8.60
C PHE A 298 -0.17 -13.81 -7.15
N SER A 299 0.26 -12.61 -6.72
CA SER A 299 0.17 -12.13 -5.34
C SER A 299 -1.24 -12.25 -4.73
N ALA A 300 -2.29 -12.19 -5.56
CA ALA A 300 -3.69 -12.32 -5.17
C ALA A 300 -4.43 -13.42 -5.94
N SER A 301 -3.75 -14.49 -6.36
CA SER A 301 -4.41 -15.57 -7.13
C SER A 301 -5.52 -16.31 -6.36
N THR A 302 -5.53 -16.18 -5.02
CA THR A 302 -6.61 -16.57 -4.10
C THR A 302 -6.63 -15.60 -2.92
N LEU A 303 -7.83 -15.35 -2.38
CA LEU A 303 -8.03 -14.65 -1.11
C LEU A 303 -8.55 -15.57 0.01
N ARG A 304 -8.61 -16.89 -0.25
CA ARG A 304 -9.16 -17.89 0.68
C ARG A 304 -8.12 -18.55 1.58
N ASP A 305 -6.85 -18.53 1.20
CA ASP A 305 -5.77 -19.19 1.95
C ASP A 305 -4.84 -18.15 2.58
N PRO A 306 -4.77 -18.07 3.93
CA PRO A 306 -3.90 -17.12 4.64
C PRO A 306 -2.40 -17.40 4.48
N ASN A 307 -1.99 -18.47 3.78
CA ASN A 307 -0.59 -18.82 3.55
C ASN A 307 -0.20 -18.82 2.06
N SER A 308 -1.13 -18.51 1.15
CA SER A 308 -0.89 -18.58 -0.29
C SER A 308 -0.54 -17.21 -0.87
N ASN A 309 0.55 -17.15 -1.62
CA ASN A 309 1.05 -15.94 -2.29
C ASN A 309 1.31 -14.79 -1.30
N TRP A 310 0.69 -13.62 -1.47
CA TRP A 310 1.00 -12.43 -0.68
C TRP A 310 -0.21 -11.73 -0.09
N VAL A 311 -1.22 -11.36 -0.89
CA VAL A 311 -2.31 -10.50 -0.43
C VAL A 311 -3.08 -11.12 0.74
N ALA A 312 -3.49 -12.39 0.63
CA ALA A 312 -4.21 -13.09 1.69
C ALA A 312 -3.40 -13.22 2.99
N PRO A 313 -2.11 -13.63 2.95
CA PRO A 313 -1.23 -13.57 4.12
C PRO A 313 -1.11 -12.17 4.73
N LEU A 314 -0.87 -11.12 3.93
CA LEU A 314 -0.66 -9.76 4.43
C LEU A 314 -1.90 -9.24 5.17
N VAL A 315 -3.09 -9.38 4.59
CA VAL A 315 -4.33 -8.96 5.29
C VAL A 315 -4.64 -9.85 6.49
N SER A 316 -4.27 -11.14 6.46
CA SER A 316 -4.40 -12.05 7.62
C SER A 316 -3.45 -11.68 8.77
N LYS A 317 -2.39 -10.93 8.48
CA LYS A 317 -1.48 -10.32 9.46
C LYS A 317 -1.92 -8.93 9.93
N GLY A 318 -3.06 -8.43 9.47
CA GLY A 318 -3.66 -7.18 9.95
C GLY A 318 -3.42 -5.98 9.05
N ALA A 319 -2.89 -6.16 7.83
CA ALA A 319 -2.90 -5.08 6.85
C ALA A 319 -4.34 -4.70 6.51
N ALA A 320 -4.67 -3.40 6.59
CA ALA A 320 -5.97 -2.87 6.24
C ALA A 320 -6.14 -2.69 4.72
N ALA A 321 -5.04 -2.65 3.97
CA ALA A 321 -5.10 -2.65 2.52
C ALA A 321 -3.89 -3.33 1.87
N SER A 322 -4.12 -3.86 0.67
CA SER A 322 -3.12 -4.50 -0.18
C SER A 322 -3.57 -4.46 -1.64
N ILE A 323 -2.62 -4.58 -2.57
CA ILE A 323 -2.89 -4.67 -4.01
C ILE A 323 -2.15 -5.87 -4.58
N GLY A 324 -2.77 -6.54 -5.55
CA GLY A 324 -2.17 -7.71 -6.16
C GLY A 324 -2.80 -8.12 -7.47
N ASN A 325 -2.45 -9.31 -7.95
CA ASN A 325 -2.85 -9.80 -9.26
C ASN A 325 -3.38 -11.24 -9.18
N VAL A 326 -4.49 -11.51 -9.87
CA VAL A 326 -5.17 -12.82 -9.84
C VAL A 326 -4.57 -13.84 -10.83
N TYR A 327 -3.91 -13.34 -11.87
CA TYR A 327 -3.14 -14.07 -12.88
C TYR A 327 -1.92 -13.24 -13.31
N GLU A 328 -1.09 -13.79 -14.21
CA GLU A 328 0.11 -13.12 -14.75
C GLU A 328 -0.22 -11.75 -15.36
N PRO A 329 0.29 -10.64 -14.77
CA PRO A 329 -0.01 -9.30 -15.24
C PRO A 329 1.01 -8.76 -16.24
N TYR A 330 2.24 -9.28 -16.27
CA TYR A 330 3.45 -8.56 -16.68
C TYR A 330 3.77 -7.35 -15.79
N LEU A 331 5.03 -7.22 -15.38
CA LEU A 331 5.51 -6.19 -14.45
C LEU A 331 4.98 -4.79 -14.81
N GLN A 332 5.13 -4.35 -16.05
CA GLN A 332 4.74 -3.00 -16.49
C GLN A 332 3.23 -2.71 -16.39
N LEU A 333 2.39 -3.73 -16.23
CA LEU A 333 0.94 -3.59 -16.08
C LEU A 333 0.48 -3.78 -14.63
N THR A 334 1.40 -4.07 -13.70
CA THR A 334 1.13 -4.05 -12.27
C THR A 334 1.05 -2.61 -11.74
N ALA A 335 0.69 -2.47 -10.46
CA ALA A 335 0.67 -1.18 -9.79
C ALA A 335 2.08 -0.61 -9.62
N HIS A 336 2.24 0.63 -10.10
CA HIS A 336 3.40 1.47 -9.84
C HIS A 336 3.42 1.92 -8.37
N LEU A 337 4.20 1.24 -7.52
CA LEU A 337 4.18 1.47 -6.07
C LEU A 337 4.67 2.88 -5.66
N ASP A 338 5.51 3.50 -6.49
CA ASP A 338 5.92 4.90 -6.37
C ASP A 338 4.75 5.88 -6.57
N ILE A 339 3.92 5.65 -7.59
CA ILE A 339 2.72 6.46 -7.83
C ILE A 339 1.70 6.18 -6.72
N PHE A 340 1.47 4.92 -6.39
CA PHE A 340 0.53 4.53 -5.35
C PHE A 340 0.86 5.20 -4.01
N ASN A 341 2.11 5.11 -3.57
CA ASN A 341 2.59 5.72 -2.33
C ASN A 341 2.44 7.25 -2.36
N ASP A 342 2.86 7.89 -3.46
CA ASP A 342 2.71 9.34 -3.62
C ASP A 342 1.25 9.79 -3.47
N ARG A 343 0.29 9.09 -4.10
CA ARG A 343 -1.12 9.47 -4.00
C ARG A 343 -1.69 9.28 -2.59
N LEU A 344 -1.28 8.22 -1.89
CA LEU A 344 -1.66 8.05 -0.48
C LEU A 344 -1.15 9.22 0.37
N LEU A 345 0.11 9.62 0.21
CA LEU A 345 0.72 10.73 0.97
C LEU A 345 0.06 12.09 0.67
N HIS A 346 -0.48 12.26 -0.54
CA HIS A 346 -1.29 13.42 -0.92
C HIS A 346 -2.76 13.31 -0.51
N GLY A 347 -3.08 12.31 0.29
CA GLY A 347 -4.36 12.15 0.96
C GLY A 347 -5.46 11.64 0.06
N PHE A 348 -5.19 11.16 -1.16
CA PHE A 348 -6.22 10.51 -1.99
C PHE A 348 -6.76 9.25 -1.30
N THR A 349 -7.95 8.80 -1.71
CA THR A 349 -8.48 7.51 -1.24
C THR A 349 -7.61 6.34 -1.69
N PHE A 350 -7.71 5.19 -1.01
CA PHE A 350 -7.03 3.97 -1.40
C PHE A 350 -7.41 3.56 -2.82
N ALA A 351 -8.70 3.65 -3.17
CA ALA A 351 -9.16 3.37 -4.52
C ALA A 351 -8.53 4.33 -5.55
N GLU A 352 -8.58 5.64 -5.31
CA GLU A 352 -7.98 6.60 -6.25
C GLU A 352 -6.48 6.37 -6.42
N SER A 353 -5.76 6.17 -5.31
CA SER A 353 -4.33 5.90 -5.31
C SER A 353 -3.98 4.63 -6.10
N ALA A 354 -4.74 3.55 -5.89
CA ALA A 354 -4.53 2.29 -6.60
C ALA A 354 -4.79 2.44 -8.10
N TYR A 355 -5.92 3.04 -8.50
CA TYR A 355 -6.24 3.19 -9.91
C TYR A 355 -5.38 4.26 -10.60
N MET A 356 -4.85 5.26 -9.92
CA MET A 356 -3.84 6.15 -10.50
C MET A 356 -2.49 5.43 -10.75
N SER A 357 -2.24 4.30 -10.08
CA SER A 357 -0.98 3.55 -10.15
C SER A 357 -0.96 2.42 -11.20
N ILE A 358 -2.11 1.99 -11.72
CA ILE A 358 -2.19 0.91 -12.73
C ILE A 358 -2.37 1.48 -14.13
N ARG A 359 -1.64 0.94 -15.11
CA ARG A 359 -1.69 1.41 -16.50
C ARG A 359 -2.94 0.96 -17.24
N VAL A 360 -3.54 -0.15 -16.82
CA VAL A 360 -4.54 -0.88 -17.60
C VAL A 360 -5.66 -1.42 -16.73
N LEU A 361 -6.79 -1.66 -17.37
CA LEU A 361 -8.06 -2.18 -16.87
C LEU A 361 -8.47 -3.41 -17.70
N SER A 362 -9.55 -4.08 -17.31
CA SER A 362 -9.93 -5.38 -17.88
C SER A 362 -8.77 -6.39 -17.80
N TRP A 363 -8.03 -6.37 -16.69
CA TRP A 363 -6.78 -7.11 -16.53
C TRP A 363 -6.72 -7.80 -15.17
N MET A 364 -5.52 -8.08 -14.66
CA MET A 364 -5.33 -8.99 -13.51
C MET A 364 -5.39 -8.31 -12.14
N SER A 365 -5.30 -6.98 -12.10
CA SER A 365 -5.16 -6.24 -10.84
C SER A 365 -6.41 -6.34 -9.96
N VAL A 366 -6.20 -6.47 -8.64
CA VAL A 366 -7.23 -6.44 -7.61
C VAL A 366 -6.76 -5.60 -6.43
N MET A 367 -7.66 -4.76 -5.92
CA MET A 367 -7.36 -3.83 -4.82
C MET A 367 -8.15 -4.31 -3.61
N VAL A 368 -7.44 -4.78 -2.58
CA VAL A 368 -8.06 -5.38 -1.39
C VAL A 368 -7.95 -4.39 -0.24
N GLY A 369 -9.09 -3.83 0.18
CA GLY A 369 -9.15 -2.75 1.15
C GLY A 369 -10.41 -1.92 1.01
N ASP A 370 -10.64 -1.07 2.00
CA ASP A 370 -11.72 -0.10 1.97
C ASP A 370 -11.45 0.95 0.87
N PRO A 371 -12.32 1.09 -0.15
CA PRO A 371 -12.09 2.02 -1.26
C PRO A 371 -11.99 3.48 -0.81
N LEU A 372 -12.59 3.84 0.32
CA LEU A 372 -12.66 5.21 0.82
C LEU A 372 -11.52 5.55 1.78
N TYR A 373 -10.65 4.59 2.10
CA TYR A 373 -9.59 4.76 3.10
C TYR A 373 -8.57 5.84 2.70
N ARG A 374 -8.37 6.87 3.54
CA ARG A 374 -7.40 7.96 3.37
C ARG A 374 -6.38 8.01 4.52
N PRO A 375 -5.34 7.16 4.53
CA PRO A 375 -4.41 7.01 5.67
C PRO A 375 -3.75 8.30 6.16
N TYR A 376 -3.50 9.23 5.24
CA TYR A 376 -2.72 10.46 5.49
C TYR A 376 -3.52 11.76 5.32
N ALA A 377 -4.84 11.70 5.09
CA ALA A 377 -5.64 12.93 4.92
C ALA A 377 -5.56 13.85 6.16
N SER A 378 -5.56 13.28 7.37
CA SER A 378 -5.46 14.04 8.63
C SER A 378 -4.10 14.74 8.82
N TRP A 379 -3.06 14.37 8.06
CA TRP A 379 -1.76 15.04 8.08
C TRP A 379 -1.80 16.39 7.34
N LEU A 380 -2.70 16.51 6.37
CA LEU A 380 -2.85 17.68 5.51
C LEU A 380 -3.71 18.79 6.14
N GLU A 381 -4.39 18.49 7.24
CA GLU A 381 -5.22 19.45 7.96
C GLU A 381 -4.37 20.53 8.67
N ILE A 382 -4.68 21.80 8.41
CA ILE A 382 -4.03 22.93 9.08
C ILE A 382 -4.55 23.02 10.53
N LYS A 383 -3.73 22.59 11.50
CA LYS A 383 -4.07 22.73 12.93
C LYS A 383 -3.90 24.17 13.42
N SER A 384 -4.87 24.65 14.20
CA SER A 384 -4.84 26.01 14.77
C SER A 384 -3.68 26.17 15.77
N PRO A 385 -3.00 27.33 15.84
CA PRO A 385 -1.88 27.58 16.76
C PRO A 385 -2.21 27.43 18.26
N ARG A 386 -3.48 27.29 18.65
CA ARG A 386 -3.86 27.05 20.05
C ARG A 386 -3.62 25.61 20.51
N ASP A 387 -3.58 24.65 19.58
CA ASP A 387 -3.29 23.23 19.88
C ASP A 387 -1.78 22.90 19.88
N SER A 388 -0.92 23.82 19.42
CA SER A 388 0.53 23.62 19.31
C SER A 388 1.32 23.82 20.61
N THR A 389 0.64 24.11 21.72
CA THR A 389 1.27 24.33 23.04
C THR A 389 1.58 23.04 23.80
N LYS A 390 1.14 21.88 23.30
CA LYS A 390 1.52 20.57 23.80
C LYS A 390 2.62 19.99 22.91
N ARG A 391 3.72 19.53 23.51
CA ARG A 391 4.73 18.71 22.79
C ARG A 391 3.97 17.59 22.06
N PRO A 392 4.29 17.26 20.79
CA PRO A 392 3.80 16.03 20.19
C PRO A 392 4.13 14.89 21.15
N ALA A 393 3.10 14.20 21.66
CA ALA A 393 3.28 13.09 22.58
C ALA A 393 3.79 11.82 21.86
N ASP A 394 3.84 11.88 20.53
CA ASP A 394 4.15 10.77 19.63
C ASP A 394 5.42 11.09 18.82
N GLU A 395 6.38 10.17 18.85
CA GLU A 395 7.67 10.24 18.16
C GLU A 395 7.51 10.29 16.63
N TRP A 396 6.52 9.60 16.07
CA TRP A 396 6.26 9.59 14.61
C TRP A 396 5.85 10.97 14.13
N LYS A 397 4.86 11.56 14.82
CA LYS A 397 4.36 12.89 14.50
C LYS A 397 5.43 13.95 14.68
N MET A 398 6.27 13.83 15.70
CA MET A 398 7.40 14.75 15.90
C MET A 398 8.37 14.71 14.72
N TYR A 399 8.70 13.51 14.21
CA TYR A 399 9.60 13.41 13.07
C TYR A 399 8.96 13.97 11.79
N HIS A 400 7.71 13.62 11.50
CA HIS A 400 6.96 14.21 10.38
C HIS A 400 6.94 15.74 10.45
N GLU A 401 6.51 16.33 11.59
CA GLU A 401 6.45 17.78 11.75
C GLU A 401 7.84 18.45 11.66
N PHE A 402 8.88 17.79 12.16
CA PHE A 402 10.26 18.25 11.99
C PHE A 402 10.65 18.28 10.52
N THR A 403 10.38 17.19 9.80
CA THR A 403 10.75 17.05 8.39
C THR A 403 10.04 18.08 7.54
N MET A 404 8.72 18.23 7.67
CA MET A 404 7.94 19.21 6.90
C MET A 404 8.43 20.65 7.09
N LYS A 405 8.98 21.00 8.27
CA LYS A 405 9.54 22.33 8.55
C LYS A 405 10.95 22.55 7.99
N ASN A 406 11.70 21.47 7.72
CA ASN A 406 13.13 21.54 7.44
C ASN A 406 13.55 20.88 6.12
N ILE A 407 12.65 20.19 5.40
CA ILE A 407 12.99 19.42 4.19
C ILE A 407 13.57 20.27 3.05
N ILE A 408 13.27 21.58 3.03
CA ILE A 408 13.82 22.52 2.04
C ILE A 408 15.29 22.89 2.30
N ARG A 409 15.87 22.49 3.45
CA ARG A 409 17.28 22.76 3.79
C ARG A 409 18.21 21.84 3.00
N PRO A 410 19.49 22.24 2.79
CA PRO A 410 20.51 21.32 2.30
C PRO A 410 20.61 20.05 3.16
N VAL A 411 20.85 18.91 2.53
CA VAL A 411 20.85 17.58 3.20
C VAL A 411 21.75 17.53 4.44
N SER A 412 22.95 18.11 4.37
CA SER A 412 23.89 18.15 5.51
C SER A 412 23.37 18.96 6.68
N GLU A 413 22.71 20.09 6.42
CA GLU A 413 22.09 20.94 7.44
C GLU A 413 20.86 20.25 8.05
N PHE A 414 20.01 19.64 7.20
CA PHE A 414 18.88 18.84 7.63
C PHE A 414 19.31 17.74 8.59
N ARG A 415 20.28 16.88 8.19
CA ARG A 415 20.76 15.76 9.01
C ARG A 415 21.37 16.22 10.33
N THR A 416 22.12 17.32 10.33
CA THR A 416 22.72 17.88 11.55
C THR A 416 21.63 18.31 12.54
N LEU A 417 20.64 19.06 12.07
CA LEU A 417 19.54 19.52 12.90
C LEU A 417 18.66 18.35 13.36
N ALA A 418 18.38 17.41 12.46
CA ALA A 418 17.58 16.21 12.72
C ALA A 418 18.20 15.40 13.86
N ARG A 419 19.52 15.16 13.81
CA ARG A 419 20.25 14.45 14.85
C ARG A 419 20.18 15.15 16.21
N GLN A 420 20.33 16.48 16.23
CA GLN A 420 20.22 17.26 17.46
C GLN A 420 18.81 17.15 18.05
N VAL A 421 17.77 17.28 17.21
CA VAL A 421 16.38 17.16 17.64
C VAL A 421 16.11 15.75 18.17
N ALA A 422 16.45 14.71 17.40
CA ALA A 422 16.24 13.32 17.79
C ALA A 422 16.87 13.00 19.14
N SER A 423 18.14 13.41 19.34
CA SER A 423 18.87 13.21 20.61
C SER A 423 18.21 13.93 21.79
N THR A 424 17.87 15.21 21.62
CA THR A 424 17.30 16.02 22.72
C THR A 424 15.85 15.65 23.06
N SER A 425 15.09 15.13 22.09
CA SER A 425 13.72 14.66 22.30
C SER A 425 13.62 13.18 22.64
N HIS A 426 14.73 12.43 22.57
CA HIS A 426 14.75 10.97 22.74
C HIS A 426 13.84 10.25 21.72
N ASN A 427 13.87 10.69 20.46
CA ASN A 427 13.09 10.11 19.36
C ASN A 427 13.89 8.97 18.70
N CYS A 428 13.68 7.74 19.15
CA CYS A 428 14.48 6.59 18.73
C CYS A 428 14.30 6.22 17.24
N PRO A 429 13.08 6.20 16.67
CA PRO A 429 12.88 5.94 15.24
C PRO A 429 13.57 6.97 14.35
N MET A 430 13.56 8.24 14.74
CA MET A 430 14.26 9.30 14.00
C MET A 430 15.79 9.12 14.06
N MET A 431 16.36 8.74 15.22
CA MET A 431 17.80 8.45 15.31
C MET A 431 18.20 7.29 14.40
N GLU A 432 17.38 6.25 14.40
CA GLU A 432 17.62 5.04 13.62
C GLU A 432 17.55 5.31 12.12
N ASP A 433 16.50 5.98 11.65
CA ASP A 433 16.33 6.32 10.23
C ASP A 433 17.48 7.18 9.71
N LEU A 434 17.92 8.17 10.48
CA LEU A 434 19.10 8.98 10.15
C LEU A 434 20.37 8.12 10.04
N ALA A 435 20.53 7.13 10.92
CA ALA A 435 21.67 6.23 10.88
C ALA A 435 21.66 5.33 9.63
N LEU A 436 20.48 4.82 9.25
CA LEU A 436 20.28 4.02 8.04
C LEU A 436 20.51 4.86 6.77
N MET A 437 20.13 6.14 6.77
CA MET A 437 20.49 7.08 5.69
C MET A 437 22.01 7.25 5.55
N GLU A 438 22.75 7.37 6.66
CA GLU A 438 24.23 7.44 6.62
C GLU A 438 24.83 6.13 6.11
N ALA A 439 24.30 4.97 6.52
CA ALA A 439 24.75 3.67 6.04
C ALA A 439 24.56 3.53 4.53
N ARG A 440 23.41 3.96 3.99
CA ARG A 440 23.11 3.96 2.55
C ARG A 440 24.08 4.83 1.76
N ASP A 441 24.49 5.96 2.32
CA ASP A 441 25.45 6.86 1.68
C ASP A 441 26.92 6.40 1.83
N GLY A 442 27.16 5.26 2.49
CA GLY A 442 28.48 4.69 2.71
C GLY A 442 29.24 5.27 3.91
N HIS A 443 28.60 6.12 4.72
CA HIS A 443 29.17 6.70 5.94
C HIS A 443 29.03 5.74 7.13
N PHE A 444 29.65 4.56 7.04
CA PHE A 444 29.44 3.48 8.00
C PHE A 444 29.90 3.78 9.43
N ALA A 445 30.91 4.64 9.60
CA ALA A 445 31.39 5.05 10.92
C ALA A 445 30.35 5.93 11.65
N GLU A 446 29.78 6.90 10.94
CA GLU A 446 28.68 7.73 11.41
C GLU A 446 27.44 6.89 11.68
N ALA A 447 27.09 5.98 10.76
CA ALA A 447 25.97 5.06 10.90
C ALA A 447 26.10 4.21 12.18
N ALA A 448 27.24 3.54 12.41
CA ALA A 448 27.46 2.74 13.61
C ALA A 448 27.32 3.56 14.90
N SER A 449 27.82 4.80 14.90
CA SER A 449 27.69 5.73 16.04
C SER A 449 26.24 6.13 16.33
N HIS A 450 25.41 6.35 15.29
CA HIS A 450 24.00 6.71 15.48
C HIS A 450 23.15 5.49 15.79
N LEU A 451 23.45 4.31 15.22
CA LEU A 451 22.80 3.05 15.57
C LEU A 451 23.05 2.68 17.03
N GLN A 452 24.27 2.92 17.54
CA GLN A 452 24.53 2.78 18.98
C GLN A 452 23.63 3.68 19.83
N GLN A 453 23.44 4.95 19.42
CA GLN A 453 22.53 5.87 20.10
C GLN A 453 21.08 5.39 20.03
N ALA A 454 20.60 5.00 18.86
CA ALA A 454 19.25 4.46 18.67
C ALA A 454 19.02 3.20 19.52
N ARG A 455 19.97 2.25 19.54
CA ARG A 455 19.88 1.03 20.34
C ARG A 455 19.81 1.30 21.84
N THR A 456 20.51 2.32 22.33
CA THR A 456 20.44 2.74 23.75
C THR A 456 19.20 3.59 24.07
N CYS A 457 18.54 4.14 23.04
CA CYS A 457 17.27 4.84 23.13
C CYS A 457 16.10 3.87 23.28
N TYR A 458 16.08 2.79 22.49
CA TYR A 458 15.01 1.80 22.54
C TYR A 458 14.94 1.02 23.85
N ALA A 459 13.71 0.78 24.30
CA ALA A 459 13.41 -0.08 25.45
C ALA A 459 12.89 -1.48 25.04
N GLN A 460 12.26 -1.60 23.86
CA GLN A 460 11.70 -2.86 23.39
C GLN A 460 12.80 -3.78 22.85
N ARG A 461 12.71 -5.07 23.20
CA ARG A 461 13.72 -6.08 22.84
C ARG A 461 13.85 -6.25 21.33
N ASP A 462 12.74 -6.21 20.61
CA ASP A 462 12.72 -6.39 19.16
C ASP A 462 13.38 -5.20 18.43
N ASP A 463 13.13 -3.96 18.86
CA ASP A 463 13.83 -2.79 18.31
C ASP A 463 15.33 -2.84 18.61
N ILE A 464 15.73 -3.19 19.84
CA ILE A 464 17.14 -3.33 20.22
C ILE A 464 17.83 -4.39 19.35
N LEU A 465 17.18 -5.53 19.12
CA LEU A 465 17.68 -6.62 18.27
C LEU A 465 17.86 -6.15 16.82
N ARG A 466 16.84 -5.49 16.27
CA ARG A 466 16.86 -4.99 14.89
C ARG A 466 17.96 -3.97 14.69
N VAL A 467 18.07 -2.96 15.56
CA VAL A 467 19.16 -1.97 15.49
C VAL A 467 20.54 -2.63 15.66
N ALA A 468 20.64 -3.69 16.46
CA ALA A 468 21.90 -4.41 16.62
C ALA A 468 22.33 -5.18 15.36
N LEU A 469 21.38 -5.70 14.57
CA LEU A 469 21.68 -6.30 13.25
C LEU A 469 22.29 -5.24 12.32
N GLU A 470 21.66 -4.07 12.23
CA GLU A 470 22.14 -2.96 11.40
C GLU A 470 23.49 -2.41 11.90
N GLU A 471 23.67 -2.29 13.23
CA GLU A 471 24.93 -1.82 13.83
C GLU A 471 26.07 -2.78 13.54
N ALA A 472 25.81 -4.09 13.66
CA ALA A 472 26.80 -5.12 13.37
C ALA A 472 27.19 -5.15 11.87
N ASP A 473 26.23 -4.97 10.96
CA ASP A 473 26.51 -4.83 9.53
C ASP A 473 27.35 -3.58 9.23
N ALA A 474 27.03 -2.44 9.83
CA ALA A 474 27.84 -1.22 9.70
C ALA A 474 29.29 -1.43 10.19
N TRP A 475 29.51 -2.20 11.26
CA TRP A 475 30.85 -2.59 11.71
C TRP A 475 31.56 -3.52 10.72
N LEU A 476 30.84 -4.49 10.14
CA LEU A 476 31.36 -5.41 9.14
C LEU A 476 31.82 -4.68 7.88
N LYS A 477 31.04 -3.70 7.40
CA LYS A 477 31.39 -2.85 6.24
C LYS A 477 32.61 -1.95 6.50
N GLN A 478 32.97 -1.73 7.77
CA GLN A 478 34.23 -1.10 8.19
C GLN A 478 35.39 -2.09 8.37
N ASN A 479 35.23 -3.35 8.00
CA ASN A 479 36.17 -4.45 8.27
C ASN A 479 36.44 -4.67 9.77
N ASN A 480 35.51 -4.32 10.65
CA ASN A 480 35.62 -4.47 12.09
C ASN A 480 34.75 -5.62 12.62
N ALA A 481 35.10 -6.86 12.23
CA ALA A 481 34.40 -8.07 12.68
C ALA A 481 34.41 -8.24 14.21
N LYS A 482 35.44 -7.72 14.90
CA LYS A 482 35.51 -7.76 16.37
C LYS A 482 34.44 -6.88 17.00
N GLY A 483 34.26 -5.65 16.50
CA GLY A 483 33.20 -4.73 16.94
C GLY A 483 31.81 -5.32 16.72
N ALA A 484 31.56 -5.89 15.53
CA ALA A 484 30.32 -6.60 15.22
C ALA A 484 30.05 -7.75 16.22
N LEU A 485 31.05 -8.58 16.50
CA LEU A 485 30.90 -9.71 17.43
C LEU A 485 30.63 -9.24 18.87
N GLU A 486 31.27 -8.15 19.31
CA GLU A 486 31.06 -7.57 20.64
C GLU A 486 29.61 -7.09 20.83
N ILE A 487 29.04 -6.42 19.82
CA ILE A 487 27.65 -5.96 19.90
C ILE A 487 26.67 -7.13 19.88
N VAL A 488 26.82 -8.06 18.94
CA VAL A 488 25.97 -9.25 18.80
C VAL A 488 25.90 -10.02 20.13
N ARG A 489 27.05 -10.31 20.75
CA ARG A 489 27.12 -10.98 22.04
C ARG A 489 26.49 -10.19 23.17
N SER A 490 26.63 -8.86 23.14
CA SER A 490 26.05 -8.00 24.17
C SER A 490 24.54 -8.06 24.17
N VAL A 491 23.92 -7.99 22.99
CA VAL A 491 22.46 -8.05 22.85
C VAL A 491 21.92 -9.45 23.10
N LEU A 492 22.63 -10.51 22.67
CA LEU A 492 22.23 -11.89 22.99
C LEU A 492 22.20 -12.19 24.50
N ARG A 493 23.00 -11.49 25.32
CA ARG A 493 22.94 -11.64 26.79
C ARG A 493 21.65 -11.10 27.40
N THR A 494 21.04 -10.08 26.81
CA THR A 494 19.86 -9.40 27.36
C THR A 494 18.56 -9.71 26.62
N ALA A 495 18.64 -10.11 25.36
CA ALA A 495 17.51 -10.39 24.47
C ALA A 495 17.64 -11.76 23.77
N GLY A 496 18.40 -12.70 24.34
CA GLY A 496 18.63 -14.01 23.74
C GLY A 496 17.37 -14.89 23.61
N ASP A 497 16.29 -14.60 24.34
CA ASP A 497 15.02 -15.32 24.29
C ASP A 497 14.01 -14.73 23.29
N ALA A 498 14.28 -13.55 22.74
CA ALA A 498 13.34 -12.87 21.85
C ALA A 498 13.28 -13.53 20.45
N PRO A 499 12.14 -13.42 19.72
CA PRO A 499 11.92 -14.14 18.47
C PRO A 499 13.01 -13.94 17.41
N GLY A 500 13.56 -12.72 17.30
CA GLY A 500 14.63 -12.42 16.34
C GLY A 500 16.06 -12.79 16.79
N ALA A 501 16.25 -13.28 18.02
CA ALA A 501 17.56 -13.70 18.51
C ALA A 501 18.28 -14.77 17.65
N PRO A 502 17.60 -15.72 16.97
CA PRO A 502 18.24 -16.65 16.04
C PRO A 502 19.07 -15.96 14.94
N LEU A 503 18.67 -14.76 14.47
CA LEU A 503 19.43 -14.00 13.47
C LEU A 503 20.78 -13.55 14.03
N LEU A 504 20.80 -12.99 15.23
CA LEU A 504 22.05 -12.62 15.92
C LEU A 504 22.90 -13.85 16.26
N ARG A 505 22.29 -14.99 16.63
CA ARG A 505 23.06 -16.23 16.87
C ARG A 505 23.73 -16.74 15.60
N LYS A 506 23.03 -16.68 14.47
CA LYS A 506 23.61 -17.03 13.16
C LYS A 506 24.79 -16.11 12.83
N MET A 507 24.61 -14.81 13.00
CA MET A 507 25.70 -13.84 12.82
C MET A 507 26.88 -14.10 13.76
N GLU A 508 26.65 -14.44 15.04
CA GLU A 508 27.72 -14.84 15.97
C GLU A 508 28.47 -16.08 15.48
N GLN A 509 27.76 -17.09 14.99
CA GLN A 509 28.36 -18.32 14.44
C GLN A 509 29.23 -18.00 13.22
N ASP A 510 28.73 -17.21 12.27
CA ASP A 510 29.47 -16.85 11.05
C ASP A 510 30.74 -16.03 11.36
N LEU A 511 30.64 -15.08 12.31
CA LEU A 511 31.77 -14.27 12.80
C LEU A 511 32.82 -15.11 13.54
N THR A 512 32.41 -16.15 14.26
CA THR A 512 33.31 -17.03 15.03
C THR A 512 33.91 -18.17 14.20
N ALA A 513 33.24 -18.60 13.13
CA ALA A 513 33.71 -19.62 12.19
C ALA A 513 34.76 -19.09 11.20
N SER A 514 34.97 -17.77 11.11
CA SER A 514 35.93 -17.14 10.20
C SER A 514 37.39 -16.95 10.71
N PRO A 515 38.06 -17.89 11.41
CA PRO A 515 39.51 -17.85 11.57
C PRO A 515 40.20 -19.02 10.83
N ALA A 516 40.59 -18.81 9.55
CA ALA A 516 41.74 -19.41 8.83
C ALA A 516 41.49 -19.73 7.34
N SER A 517 41.74 -18.77 6.44
CA SER A 517 42.17 -19.08 5.06
C SER A 517 43.07 -17.99 4.48
N ALA A 518 44.10 -17.60 5.23
CA ALA A 518 45.23 -16.84 4.71
C ALA A 518 46.52 -17.54 5.12
N THR A 519 46.77 -18.70 4.50
CA THR A 519 48.15 -19.22 4.43
C THR A 519 48.69 -18.78 3.06
N PRO A 520 49.72 -17.94 2.99
CA PRO A 520 50.34 -17.64 1.71
C PRO A 520 51.05 -18.92 1.24
N LYS A 521 50.63 -19.48 0.11
CA LYS A 521 51.47 -20.46 -0.59
C LYS A 521 52.71 -19.72 -1.07
N ARG A 522 53.87 -20.21 -0.59
CA ARG A 522 55.21 -19.82 -1.03
C ARG A 522 55.44 -20.08 -2.50
#